data_AF-A0A447S434-F1
#
_entry.id   AF-A0A447S434-F1
#
_cell.length_a   1.000
_cell.length_b   1.000
_cell.length_c   1.000
_cell.angle_alpha   90.00
_cell.angle_beta   90.00
_cell.angle_gamma   90.00
#
_symmetry.space_group_name_H-M   'P 1'
#
loop_
_entity.id
_entity.type
_entity.pdbx_description
1 polymer ?
#
loop_
_entity_poly.entity_id
_entity_poly.type
_entity_poly.pdbx_seq_one_letter_code
_entity_poly.pdbx_strand_id
1 'polypeptide(L)'
;MQDPYSLRCQPQVMGACLTQIRQAAEVLLAEANAVSDNPLVFAAEMTSSPAVTSHAEPVAMAADNIALAIAEIGSLSERRIALMMDSHMSQLPPFLVKNGGVNSGFMIAQVTAAALASEKQSAVAPA
;
A
#
# COMPACT_ATOMS: atom_id res chain seq x y z
N MET A 1 -6.36 13.76 27.52
CA MET A 1 -5.59 13.88 26.26
C MET A 1 -5.91 12.66 25.41
N GLN A 2 -6.09 12.82 24.10
CA GLN A 2 -6.40 11.72 23.17
C GLN A 2 -5.15 11.28 22.42
N ASP A 3 -5.06 10.00 22.06
CA ASP A 3 -3.94 9.50 21.26
C ASP A 3 -3.91 10.13 19.86
N PRO A 4 -2.71 10.31 19.29
CA PRO A 4 -2.52 10.80 17.91
C PRO A 4 -3.22 9.92 16.88
N TYR A 5 -3.58 10.53 15.73
CA TYR A 5 -4.35 9.85 14.69
C TYR A 5 -3.64 8.63 14.10
N SER A 6 -2.30 8.64 14.05
CA SER A 6 -1.49 7.49 13.60
C SER A 6 -1.70 6.23 14.46
N LEU A 7 -2.24 6.39 15.68
CA LEU A 7 -2.67 5.30 16.56
C LEU A 7 -4.18 5.10 16.52
N ARG A 8 -4.95 6.17 16.81
CA ARG A 8 -6.39 6.07 17.05
C ARG A 8 -7.20 5.83 15.78
N CYS A 9 -6.73 6.32 14.64
CA CYS A 9 -7.38 6.15 13.36
C CYS A 9 -6.89 4.91 12.58
N GLN A 10 -6.06 4.05 13.19
CA GLN A 10 -5.56 2.85 12.54
C GLN A 10 -6.68 1.96 11.96
N PRO A 11 -7.79 1.68 12.67
CA PRO A 11 -8.87 0.87 12.11
C PRO A 11 -9.48 1.48 10.84
N GLN A 12 -9.61 2.80 10.78
CA GLN A 12 -10.18 3.51 9.64
C GLN A 12 -9.22 3.51 8.44
N VAL A 13 -7.95 3.86 8.67
CA VAL A 13 -6.95 3.92 7.59
C VAL A 13 -6.60 2.52 7.08
N MET A 14 -6.29 1.58 7.98
CA MET A 14 -5.97 0.21 7.58
C MET A 14 -7.20 -0.53 7.05
N GLY A 15 -8.40 -0.21 7.54
CA GLY A 15 -9.67 -0.74 7.02
C GLY A 15 -9.94 -0.30 5.58
N ALA A 16 -9.66 0.96 5.24
CA ALA A 16 -9.73 1.45 3.87
C ALA A 16 -8.71 0.72 2.96
N CYS A 17 -7.46 0.58 3.41
CA CYS A 17 -6.43 -0.14 2.67
C CYS A 17 -6.81 -1.62 2.43
N LEU A 18 -7.31 -2.31 3.46
CA LEU A 18 -7.76 -3.69 3.36
C LEU A 18 -8.92 -3.85 2.38
N THR A 19 -9.84 -2.89 2.35
CA THR A 19 -10.96 -2.88 1.41
C THR A 19 -10.48 -2.77 -0.03
N GLN A 20 -9.54 -1.85 -0.30
CA GLN A 20 -8.95 -1.70 -1.63
C GLN A 20 -8.20 -2.95 -2.09
N ILE A 21 -7.41 -3.57 -1.21
CA ILE A 21 -6.69 -4.82 -1.53
C ILE A 21 -7.68 -5.95 -1.85
N ARG A 22 -8.80 -6.04 -1.13
CA ARG A 22 -9.84 -7.05 -1.40
C ARG A 22 -10.52 -6.84 -2.75
N GLN A 23 -10.85 -5.59 -3.09
CA GLN A 23 -11.43 -5.24 -4.39
C GLN A 23 -10.47 -5.59 -5.53
N ALA A 24 -9.19 -5.26 -5.40
CA ALA A 24 -8.18 -5.65 -6.39
C ALA A 24 -8.04 -7.18 -6.48
N ALA A 25 -8.07 -7.89 -5.35
CA ALA A 25 -8.00 -9.35 -5.34
C ALA A 25 -9.19 -10.02 -6.05
N GLU A 26 -10.40 -9.47 -5.94
CA GLU A 26 -11.58 -9.97 -6.67
C GLU A 26 -11.37 -9.88 -8.19
N VAL A 27 -10.87 -8.73 -8.68
CA VAL A 27 -10.57 -8.53 -10.10
C VAL A 27 -9.47 -9.47 -10.58
N LEU A 28 -8.36 -9.54 -9.84
CA LEU A 28 -7.22 -10.39 -10.19
C LEU A 28 -7.57 -11.87 -10.14
N LEU A 29 -8.44 -12.30 -9.22
CA LEU A 29 -8.90 -13.69 -9.17
C LEU A 29 -9.79 -14.03 -10.36
N ALA A 30 -10.67 -13.10 -10.79
CA ALA A 30 -11.46 -13.30 -12.00
C ALA A 30 -10.56 -13.42 -13.23
N GLU A 31 -9.59 -12.51 -13.37
CA GLU A 31 -8.65 -12.51 -14.51
C GLU A 31 -7.76 -13.76 -14.53
N ALA A 32 -7.28 -14.21 -13.36
CA ALA A 32 -6.48 -15.43 -13.25
C ALA A 32 -7.21 -16.69 -13.74
N ASN A 33 -8.56 -16.65 -13.78
CA ASN A 33 -9.41 -17.73 -14.29
C ASN A 33 -10.04 -17.39 -15.65
N ALA A 34 -9.74 -16.23 -16.23
CA ALA A 34 -10.31 -15.79 -17.50
C ALA A 34 -9.59 -16.41 -18.70
N VAL A 35 -10.30 -16.50 -19.82
CA VAL A 35 -9.70 -16.79 -21.13
C VAL A 35 -9.42 -15.45 -21.82
N SER A 36 -8.16 -15.03 -21.77
CA SER A 36 -7.69 -13.75 -22.35
C SER A 36 -7.06 -13.91 -23.73
N ASP A 37 -7.09 -15.10 -24.32
CA ASP A 37 -6.58 -15.36 -25.67
C ASP A 37 -7.54 -14.86 -26.77
N ASN A 38 -7.02 -14.69 -27.98
CA ASN A 38 -7.75 -14.25 -29.15
C ASN A 38 -7.16 -14.86 -30.44
N PRO A 39 -7.95 -15.59 -31.27
CA PRO A 39 -9.40 -15.77 -31.19
C PRO A 39 -9.84 -16.84 -30.18
N LEU A 40 -11.08 -16.73 -29.71
CA LEU A 40 -11.70 -17.78 -28.90
C LEU A 40 -12.23 -18.89 -29.78
N VAL A 41 -11.97 -20.14 -29.38
CA VAL A 41 -12.44 -21.35 -30.05
C VAL A 41 -13.54 -21.99 -29.23
N PHE A 42 -14.71 -22.14 -29.85
CA PHE A 42 -15.89 -22.77 -29.25
C PHE A 42 -16.06 -24.17 -29.85
N ALA A 43 -15.50 -25.17 -29.15
CA ALA A 43 -15.37 -26.53 -29.66
C ALA A 43 -16.71 -27.24 -29.87
N ALA A 44 -17.74 -26.93 -29.07
CA ALA A 44 -19.06 -27.54 -29.21
C ALA A 44 -19.75 -27.10 -30.50
N GLU A 45 -19.49 -25.88 -30.94
CA GLU A 45 -20.03 -25.25 -32.15
C GLU A 45 -19.10 -25.42 -33.36
N MET A 46 -17.89 -25.94 -33.17
CA MET A 46 -16.82 -26.00 -34.19
C MET A 46 -16.56 -24.64 -34.85
N THR A 47 -16.60 -23.56 -34.05
CA THR A 47 -16.46 -22.18 -34.53
C THR A 47 -15.37 -21.44 -33.78
N SER A 48 -14.88 -20.35 -34.38
CA SER A 48 -13.96 -19.41 -33.74
C SER A 48 -14.46 -17.99 -33.91
N SER A 49 -14.33 -17.16 -32.87
CA SER A 49 -14.67 -15.73 -32.91
C SER A 49 -13.49 -14.89 -32.44
N PRO A 50 -13.23 -13.72 -33.06
CA PRO A 50 -12.38 -12.70 -32.46
C PRO A 50 -12.88 -12.33 -31.07
N ALA A 51 -11.95 -12.06 -30.15
CA ALA A 51 -12.25 -11.62 -28.80
C ALA A 51 -11.41 -10.39 -28.41
N VAL A 52 -11.96 -9.57 -27.53
CA VAL A 52 -11.30 -8.39 -26.95
C VAL A 52 -10.86 -8.62 -25.50
N THR A 53 -10.90 -9.87 -25.03
CA THR A 53 -10.57 -10.26 -23.66
C THR A 53 -9.09 -10.19 -23.33
N SER A 54 -8.22 -9.93 -24.32
CA SER A 54 -6.78 -9.79 -24.14
C SER A 54 -6.33 -8.45 -23.55
N HIS A 55 -7.22 -7.46 -23.46
CA HIS A 55 -6.87 -6.14 -22.92
C HIS A 55 -6.88 -6.14 -21.39
N ALA A 56 -5.71 -5.99 -20.77
CA ALA A 56 -5.52 -6.10 -19.33
C ALA A 56 -5.91 -4.84 -18.52
N GLU A 57 -6.90 -4.07 -18.99
CA GLU A 57 -7.33 -2.84 -18.30
C GLU A 57 -7.77 -3.11 -16.85
N PRO A 58 -8.54 -4.18 -16.56
CA PRO A 58 -8.95 -4.47 -15.18
C PRO A 58 -7.74 -4.75 -14.27
N VAL A 59 -6.71 -5.42 -14.80
CA VAL A 59 -5.47 -5.72 -14.06
C VAL A 59 -4.69 -4.44 -13.79
N ALA A 60 -4.58 -3.54 -14.76
CA ALA A 60 -3.91 -2.26 -14.61
C ALA A 60 -4.56 -1.42 -13.50
N MET A 61 -5.88 -1.25 -13.54
CA MET A 61 -6.61 -0.53 -12.49
C MET A 61 -6.49 -1.20 -11.11
N ALA A 62 -6.50 -2.54 -11.06
CA ALA A 62 -6.30 -3.28 -9.81
C ALA A 62 -4.90 -3.04 -9.22
N ALA A 63 -3.86 -2.97 -10.07
CA ALA A 63 -2.50 -2.68 -9.65
C ALA A 63 -2.36 -1.27 -9.07
N ASP A 64 -2.97 -0.26 -9.71
CA ASP A 64 -2.97 1.12 -9.22
C ASP A 64 -3.66 1.25 -7.86
N ASN A 65 -4.79 0.55 -7.67
CA ASN A 65 -5.49 0.52 -6.39
C ASN A 65 -4.64 -0.12 -5.28
N ILE A 66 -3.86 -1.16 -5.60
CA ILE A 66 -2.91 -1.78 -4.66
C ILE A 66 -1.77 -0.80 -4.33
N ALA A 67 -1.25 -0.07 -5.32
CA ALA A 67 -0.20 0.91 -5.10
C ALA A 67 -0.63 2.00 -4.12
N LEU A 68 -1.86 2.52 -4.26
CA LEU A 68 -2.48 3.46 -3.31
C LEU A 68 -2.53 2.88 -1.89
N ALA A 69 -3.01 1.64 -1.74
CA ALA A 69 -3.10 1.00 -0.43
C ALA A 69 -1.71 0.82 0.23
N ILE A 70 -0.70 0.41 -0.54
CA ILE A 70 0.67 0.24 -0.03
C ILE A 70 1.25 1.58 0.45
N ALA A 71 1.02 2.65 -0.29
CA ALA A 71 1.51 3.98 0.07
C ALA A 71 0.89 4.50 1.37
N GLU A 72 -0.42 4.33 1.55
CA GLU A 72 -1.12 4.74 2.78
C GLU A 72 -0.69 3.91 4.00
N ILE A 73 -0.46 2.60 3.83
CA ILE A 73 0.11 1.75 4.90
C ILE A 73 1.50 2.27 5.30
N GLY A 74 2.35 2.60 4.31
CA GLY A 74 3.68 3.17 4.53
C GLY A 74 3.63 4.51 5.27
N SER A 75 2.77 5.42 4.83
CA SER A 75 2.56 6.74 5.43
C SER A 75 2.12 6.62 6.90
N LEU A 76 1.14 5.77 7.19
CA LEU A 76 0.67 5.58 8.56
C LEU A 76 1.75 4.97 9.46
N SER A 77 2.54 4.04 8.92
CA SER A 77 3.68 3.44 9.63
C SER A 77 4.78 4.47 9.94
N GLU A 78 5.14 5.30 8.96
CA GLU A 78 6.11 6.39 9.13
C GLU A 78 5.66 7.35 10.23
N ARG A 79 4.38 7.74 10.26
CA ARG A 79 3.85 8.61 11.31
C ARG A 79 3.93 7.99 12.70
N ARG A 80 3.82 6.67 12.83
CA ARG A 80 4.06 5.97 14.11
C ARG A 80 5.54 5.92 14.47
N ILE A 81 6.43 5.77 13.49
CA ILE A 81 7.88 5.88 13.72
C ILE A 81 8.22 7.28 14.24
N ALA A 82 7.75 8.34 13.56
CA ALA A 82 7.97 9.72 13.99
C ALA A 82 7.43 9.99 15.41
N LEU A 83 6.24 9.46 15.73
CA LEU A 83 5.66 9.51 17.06
C LEU A 83 6.59 8.93 18.13
N MET A 84 7.18 7.75 17.86
CA MET A 84 8.09 7.08 18.80
C MET A 84 9.41 7.84 18.98
N MET A 85 9.85 8.61 17.99
CA MET A 85 11.10 9.38 18.08
C MET A 85 10.94 10.64 18.94
N ASP A 86 9.72 11.19 19.01
CA ASP A 86 9.41 12.39 19.79
C ASP A 86 9.13 12.05 21.26
N SER A 87 10.02 12.47 22.16
CA SER A 87 9.89 12.26 23.61
C SER A 87 8.66 12.94 24.23
N HIS A 88 8.17 14.05 23.64
CA HIS A 88 6.98 14.75 24.14
C HIS A 88 5.71 13.96 23.88
N MET A 89 5.69 13.14 22.83
CA MET A 89 4.55 12.33 22.44
C MET A 89 4.63 10.89 22.95
N SER A 90 5.81 10.27 22.86
CA SER A 90 6.02 8.86 23.16
C SER A 90 6.18 8.53 24.64
N GLN A 91 6.58 9.50 25.47
CA GLN A 91 7.04 9.28 26.85
C GLN A 91 8.24 8.32 26.94
N LEU A 92 8.98 8.18 25.84
CA LEU A 92 10.21 7.38 25.74
C LEU A 92 11.43 8.30 25.62
N PRO A 93 12.65 7.78 25.86
CA PRO A 93 13.87 8.53 25.56
C PRO A 93 13.88 8.97 24.09
N PRO A 94 14.33 10.21 23.79
CA PRO A 94 14.38 10.71 22.41
C PRO A 94 15.20 9.77 21.53
N PHE A 95 14.69 9.49 20.33
CA PHE A 95 15.28 8.54 19.37
C PHE A 95 15.51 7.12 19.92
N LEU A 96 14.77 6.74 20.97
CA LEU A 96 14.77 5.42 21.60
C LEU A 96 16.15 4.93 22.07
N VAL A 97 16.97 5.83 22.61
CA VAL A 97 18.33 5.51 23.04
C VAL A 97 18.65 6.04 24.44
N LYS A 98 19.49 5.29 25.17
CA LYS A 98 20.10 5.77 26.42
C LYS A 98 21.30 6.67 26.12
N ASN A 99 21.62 7.60 27.01
CA ASN A 99 22.71 8.56 26.84
C ASN A 99 22.58 9.38 25.54
N GLY A 100 21.39 9.95 25.32
CA GLY A 100 21.15 10.88 24.22
C GLY A 100 22.12 12.07 24.27
N GLY A 101 22.50 12.58 23.10
CA GLY A 101 23.55 13.60 22.94
C GLY A 101 24.94 13.03 22.65
N VAL A 102 25.17 11.75 22.98
CA VAL A 102 26.35 10.98 22.54
C VAL A 102 25.96 9.89 21.55
N ASN A 103 24.80 9.24 21.78
CA ASN A 103 24.25 8.24 20.87
C ASN A 103 23.12 8.83 20.03
N SER A 104 23.10 8.48 18.73
CA SER A 104 22.03 8.90 17.80
C SER A 104 20.79 8.01 17.80
N GLY A 105 20.88 6.80 18.37
CA GLY A 105 19.74 5.87 18.40
C GLY A 105 19.14 5.61 17.02
N PHE A 106 17.82 5.74 16.92
CA PHE A 106 17.06 5.54 15.68
C PHE A 106 16.90 6.80 14.83
N MET A 107 17.60 7.89 15.15
CA MET A 107 17.46 9.17 14.44
C MET A 107 17.60 9.03 12.91
N ILE A 108 18.62 8.32 12.43
CA ILE A 108 18.82 8.14 10.97
C ILE A 108 17.87 7.08 10.40
N ALA A 109 17.47 6.08 11.18
CA ALA A 109 16.46 5.12 10.74
C ALA A 109 15.11 5.81 10.45
N GLN A 110 14.74 6.81 11.25
CA GLN A 110 13.56 7.65 10.98
C GLN A 110 13.71 8.41 9.66
N VAL A 111 14.89 8.98 9.37
CA VAL A 111 15.14 9.70 8.10
C VAL A 111 14.97 8.76 6.91
N THR A 112 15.50 7.52 6.99
CA THR A 112 15.28 6.51 5.95
C THR A 112 13.80 6.17 5.78
N ALA A 113 13.05 6.00 6.86
CA ALA A 113 11.61 5.74 6.79
C ALA A 113 10.84 6.89 6.12
N ALA A 114 11.16 8.14 6.47
CA ALA A 114 10.57 9.33 5.87
C ALA A 114 10.89 9.46 4.37
N ALA A 115 12.14 9.17 3.98
CA ALA A 115 12.55 9.17 2.57
C ALA A 115 11.76 8.15 1.75
N LEU A 116 11.64 6.91 2.24
CA LEU A 116 10.88 5.84 1.57
C LEU A 116 9.38 6.16 1.47
N ALA A 117 8.78 6.71 2.54
CA ALA A 117 7.38 7.11 2.50
C ALA A 117 7.11 8.23 1.48
N SER A 118 8.01 9.22 1.40
CA SER A 118 7.93 10.34 0.45
C SER A 118 8.09 9.88 -1.01
N GLU A 119 9.06 8.99 -1.26
CA GLU A 119 9.28 8.40 -2.59
C GLU A 119 8.03 7.64 -3.04
N LYS A 120 7.44 6.81 -2.17
CA LYS A 120 6.22 6.07 -2.49
C LYS A 120 5.06 6.99 -2.80
N GLN A 121 4.86 8.06 -2.05
CA GLN A 121 3.78 9.00 -2.30
C GLN A 121 3.90 9.71 -3.67
N SER A 122 5.13 9.94 -4.12
CA SER A 122 5.40 10.52 -5.46
C SER A 122 5.20 9.51 -6.60
N ALA A 123 5.31 8.21 -6.31
CA ALA A 123 5.24 7.13 -7.29
C ALA A 123 3.82 6.54 -7.48
N VAL A 124 2.80 7.10 -6.82
CA VAL A 124 1.42 6.57 -6.79
C VAL A 124 0.52 7.20 -7.87
N ALA A 125 1.09 7.91 -8.84
CA ALA A 125 0.32 8.34 -10.00
C ALA A 125 -0.11 7.11 -10.82
N PRO A 126 -1.39 7.01 -11.23
CA PRO A 126 -1.84 6.00 -12.18
C PRO A 126 -0.97 6.05 -13.44
N ALA A 127 -0.62 4.86 -13.97
CA ALA A 127 0.30 4.72 -15.10
C ALA A 127 -0.33 5.09 -16.45
#